data_AF-F4NX14-F1
#
_entry.id   AF-F4NX14-F1
#
_cell.length_a   1.000
_cell.length_b   1.000
_cell.length_c   1.000
_cell.angle_alpha   90.00
_cell.angle_beta   90.00
_cell.angle_gamma   90.00
#
_symmetry.space_group_name_H-M   'P 1'
#
loop_
_entity.id
_entity.type
_entity.pdbx_description
1 polymer ?
#
loop_
_entity_poly.entity_id
_entity_poly.type
_entity_poly.pdbx_seq_one_letter_code
_entity_poly.pdbx_strand_id
1 'polypeptide(L)'
;MKLSIAILSSILFACSVTVANPVLDSSTTSTATSTLSASPSATATSGTSHSKSLDPYTVYMNNCYPISFDALKMIQLLALDSRKLDRLSKDISKKNAKIDERKKMVSELKKEIDHFKNDPLSTESDTVELESTLTSHNKASRKLRKGLSILFKKHSRTCQETTELRRQLKGYFMEHHSSEEIITGGGPYLNRYPVFTSCFRSFYNGVLQRLPILKYGAILEDPGVWQ
;
A
#
# COMPACT_ATOMS: atom_id res chain seq x y z
N MET A 1 -13.38 21.33 13.42
CA MET A 1 -12.88 19.93 13.37
C MET A 1 -13.65 19.03 12.38
N LYS A 2 -14.80 19.45 11.83
CA LYS A 2 -15.63 18.60 10.95
C LYS A 2 -15.13 18.46 9.49
N LEU A 3 -14.40 19.45 8.97
CA LEU A 3 -13.95 19.45 7.56
C LEU A 3 -12.89 18.37 7.25
N SER A 4 -11.94 18.15 8.17
CA SER A 4 -10.86 17.18 7.97
C SER A 4 -11.34 15.73 8.05
N ILE A 5 -12.30 15.45 8.95
CA ILE A 5 -12.91 14.13 9.12
C ILE A 5 -13.82 13.81 7.94
N ALA A 6 -14.59 14.79 7.44
CA ALA A 6 -15.42 14.60 6.24
C ALA A 6 -14.57 14.32 4.98
N ILE A 7 -13.43 14.99 4.81
CA ILE A 7 -12.54 14.79 3.66
C ILE A 7 -11.80 13.44 3.74
N LEU A 8 -11.33 13.05 4.93
CA LEU A 8 -10.76 11.72 5.16
C LEU A 8 -11.81 10.63 4.91
N SER A 9 -13.02 10.80 5.44
CA SER A 9 -14.13 9.86 5.24
C SER A 9 -14.55 9.77 3.78
N SER A 10 -14.59 10.87 3.04
CA SER A 10 -14.98 10.88 1.62
C SER A 10 -13.91 10.27 0.70
N ILE A 11 -12.61 10.45 1.01
CA ILE A 11 -11.50 9.84 0.25
C ILE A 11 -11.29 8.37 0.65
N LEU A 12 -11.43 8.03 1.94
CA LEU A 12 -11.49 6.65 2.39
C LEU A 12 -12.70 5.97 1.77
N PHE A 13 -13.88 6.59 1.75
CA PHE A 13 -15.07 6.07 1.07
C PHE A 13 -14.81 5.81 -0.41
N ALA A 14 -14.19 6.75 -1.15
CA ALA A 14 -13.88 6.54 -2.57
C ALA A 14 -12.96 5.34 -2.87
N CYS A 15 -12.12 4.91 -1.91
CA CYS A 15 -11.42 3.63 -2.02
C CYS A 15 -12.21 2.48 -1.34
N SER A 16 -12.91 2.72 -0.23
CA SER A 16 -13.64 1.73 0.59
C SER A 16 -14.94 1.23 -0.04
N VAL A 17 -15.59 1.96 -0.96
CA VAL A 17 -16.76 1.41 -1.68
C VAL A 17 -16.35 0.27 -2.62
N THR A 18 -15.06 -0.03 -2.79
CA THR A 18 -14.61 -1.19 -3.59
C THR A 18 -13.33 -1.86 -3.07
N VAL A 19 -12.82 -1.46 -1.90
CA VAL A 19 -11.64 -2.07 -1.25
C VAL A 19 -12.10 -2.84 -0.02
N ALA A 20 -12.55 -4.06 -0.26
CA ALA A 20 -12.13 -5.12 0.64
C ALA A 20 -10.62 -5.26 0.41
N ASN A 21 -9.81 -4.83 1.38
CA ASN A 21 -8.40 -5.19 1.43
C ASN A 21 -8.32 -6.71 1.19
N PRO A 22 -7.35 -7.22 0.41
CA PRO A 22 -7.03 -8.63 0.50
C PRO A 22 -6.66 -8.89 1.96
N VAL A 23 -7.53 -9.61 2.66
CA VAL A 23 -7.20 -10.22 3.94
C VAL A 23 -6.01 -11.12 3.60
N LEU A 24 -4.82 -10.71 4.07
CA LEU A 24 -3.72 -11.63 4.21
C LEU A 24 -4.19 -12.60 5.28
N ASP A 25 -4.75 -13.74 4.88
CA ASP A 25 -4.93 -14.85 5.79
C ASP A 25 -3.56 -15.18 6.37
N SER A 26 -3.42 -14.81 7.64
CA SER A 26 -2.27 -15.11 8.46
C SER A 26 -2.21 -16.62 8.60
N SER A 27 -1.20 -17.23 7.97
CA SER A 27 -0.65 -18.56 8.24
C SER A 27 -1.52 -19.45 9.13
N THR A 28 -2.45 -20.19 8.54
CA THR A 28 -3.03 -21.36 9.19
C THR A 28 -1.94 -22.42 9.27
N THR A 29 -1.42 -22.62 10.47
CA THR A 29 -0.54 -23.73 10.83
C THR A 29 -1.24 -25.04 10.47
N SER A 30 -0.82 -25.68 9.37
CA SER A 30 -1.22 -27.05 9.06
C SER A 30 -0.51 -28.00 10.02
N THR A 31 -1.17 -28.35 11.12
CA THR A 31 -0.80 -29.51 11.93
C THR A 31 -1.23 -30.76 11.17
N ALA A 32 -0.36 -31.23 10.25
CA ALA A 32 -0.48 -32.57 9.69
C ALA A 32 0.24 -33.54 10.62
N THR A 33 -0.54 -34.23 11.47
CA THR A 33 -0.08 -35.43 12.16
C THR A 33 0.11 -36.51 11.11
N SER A 34 1.35 -36.90 10.85
CA SER A 34 1.67 -38.13 10.13
C SER A 34 2.60 -38.96 10.98
N THR A 35 2.09 -40.14 11.32
CA THR A 35 2.66 -41.16 12.18
C THR A 35 4.06 -41.54 11.73
N LEU A 36 5.01 -41.49 12.67
CA LEU A 36 6.37 -42.00 12.51
C LEU A 36 6.38 -43.49 12.17
N SER A 37 7.28 -43.88 11.27
CA SER A 37 8.02 -45.15 11.36
C SER A 37 9.45 -44.89 10.86
N ALA A 38 10.42 -45.25 11.70
CA ALA A 38 11.87 -45.02 11.61
C ALA A 38 12.52 -45.72 10.38
N SER A 39 13.77 -45.49 9.95
CA SER A 39 15.05 -45.17 10.62
C SER A 39 16.13 -44.79 9.54
N PRO A 40 17.43 -44.53 9.82
CA PRO A 40 18.14 -43.33 9.36
C PRO A 40 19.34 -43.61 8.41
N SER A 41 20.05 -42.54 8.00
CA SER A 41 21.41 -42.43 7.40
C SER A 41 21.33 -41.63 6.07
N ALA A 42 22.16 -40.64 5.73
CA ALA A 42 23.45 -40.20 6.21
C ALA A 42 23.72 -38.73 5.83
N THR A 43 24.70 -38.14 6.52
CA THR A 43 25.62 -37.08 6.05
C THR A 43 25.07 -35.65 5.86
N ALA A 44 25.36 -34.83 6.87
CA ALA A 44 25.34 -33.38 6.79
C ALA A 44 26.36 -32.88 5.75
N THR A 45 25.88 -32.15 4.74
CA THR A 45 26.72 -31.22 3.98
C THR A 45 26.17 -29.82 4.22
N SER A 46 27.01 -28.98 4.83
CA SER A 46 26.78 -27.55 5.00
C SER A 46 26.60 -26.90 3.62
N GLY A 47 25.36 -26.77 3.19
CA GLY A 47 24.98 -25.95 2.04
C GLY A 47 24.74 -24.53 2.52
N THR A 48 25.69 -23.65 2.24
CA THR A 48 25.51 -22.21 2.27
C THR A 48 24.14 -21.84 1.69
N SER A 49 23.31 -21.15 2.47
CA SER A 49 22.00 -20.63 2.08
C SER A 49 22.17 -19.54 1.01
N HIS A 50 22.59 -19.93 -0.19
CA HIS A 50 22.47 -19.10 -1.37
C HIS A 50 20.98 -18.91 -1.58
N SER A 51 20.47 -17.71 -1.30
CA SER A 51 19.15 -17.30 -1.76
C SER A 51 19.14 -17.50 -3.28
N LYS A 52 18.57 -18.62 -3.76
CA LYS A 52 18.39 -18.86 -5.19
C LYS A 52 17.58 -17.67 -5.67
N SER A 53 18.21 -16.79 -6.44
CA SER A 53 17.49 -15.76 -7.18
C SER A 53 16.54 -16.52 -8.10
N LEU A 54 15.25 -16.58 -7.75
CA LEU A 54 14.27 -17.29 -8.57
C LEU A 54 14.29 -16.66 -9.96
N ASP A 55 14.40 -17.51 -10.97
CA ASP A 55 14.33 -17.14 -12.37
C ASP A 55 12.95 -16.49 -12.66
N PRO A 56 12.89 -15.29 -13.28
CA PRO A 56 11.63 -14.59 -13.50
C PRO A 56 10.63 -15.36 -14.36
N TYR A 57 11.10 -16.23 -15.28
CA TYR A 57 10.23 -17.11 -16.05
C TYR A 57 9.56 -18.16 -15.17
N THR A 58 10.31 -18.81 -14.28
CA THR A 58 9.77 -19.73 -13.28
C THR A 58 8.75 -19.05 -12.37
N VAL A 59 9.01 -17.81 -11.94
CA VAL A 59 8.04 -17.04 -11.12
C VAL A 59 6.78 -16.72 -11.93
N TYR A 60 6.90 -16.34 -13.21
CA TYR A 60 5.74 -16.13 -14.08
C TYR A 60 4.92 -17.42 -14.24
N MET A 61 5.57 -18.54 -14.58
CA MET A 61 4.88 -19.82 -14.78
C MET A 61 4.15 -20.29 -13.52
N ASN A 62 4.74 -20.09 -12.34
CA ASN A 62 4.14 -20.54 -11.09
C ASN A 62 3.05 -19.61 -10.55
N ASN A 63 3.09 -18.31 -10.87
CA ASN A 63 2.23 -17.32 -10.20
C ASN A 63 1.31 -16.54 -11.13
N CYS A 64 1.59 -16.49 -12.43
CA CYS A 64 0.93 -15.59 -13.37
C CYS A 64 0.43 -16.29 -14.66
N TYR A 65 0.91 -17.48 -15.02
CA TYR A 65 0.37 -18.20 -16.18
C TYR A 65 -1.08 -18.64 -15.94
N PRO A 66 -2.01 -18.55 -16.91
CA PRO A 66 -1.85 -18.14 -18.32
C PRO A 66 -2.25 -16.67 -18.60
N ILE A 67 -1.94 -15.72 -17.71
CA ILE A 67 -2.28 -14.30 -17.92
C ILE A 67 -1.48 -13.72 -19.09
N SER A 68 -2.18 -13.06 -20.01
CA SER A 68 -1.60 -12.35 -21.15
C SER A 68 -0.65 -11.22 -20.71
N PHE A 69 0.24 -10.81 -21.59
CA PHE A 69 1.25 -9.80 -21.27
C PHE A 69 0.66 -8.43 -20.93
N ASP A 70 -0.43 -8.02 -21.60
CA ASP A 70 -1.07 -6.73 -21.33
C ASP A 70 -1.79 -6.74 -19.97
N ALA A 71 -2.47 -7.84 -19.64
CA ALA A 71 -3.04 -8.01 -18.30
C ALA A 71 -1.95 -8.12 -17.22
N LEU A 72 -0.81 -8.74 -17.51
CA LEU A 72 0.33 -8.81 -16.60
C LEU A 72 0.86 -7.41 -16.25
N LYS A 73 1.03 -6.52 -17.25
CA LYS A 73 1.41 -5.12 -17.02
C LYS A 73 0.40 -4.37 -16.16
N MET A 74 -0.90 -4.57 -16.40
CA MET A 74 -1.95 -3.96 -15.59
C MET A 74 -1.89 -4.44 -14.13
N ILE A 75 -1.65 -5.74 -13.89
CA ILE A 75 -1.48 -6.29 -12.53
C ILE A 75 -0.23 -5.71 -11.86
N GLN A 76 0.88 -5.59 -12.59
CA GLN A 76 2.10 -4.99 -12.08
C GLN A 76 1.88 -3.52 -11.65
N LEU A 77 1.23 -2.73 -12.51
CA LEU A 77 0.88 -1.33 -12.19
C LEU A 77 -0.03 -1.25 -10.97
N LEU A 78 -1.07 -2.09 -10.93
CA LEU A 78 -2.00 -2.14 -9.80
C LEU A 78 -1.28 -2.46 -8.49
N ALA A 79 -0.33 -3.40 -8.49
CA ALA A 79 0.46 -3.77 -7.33
C ALA A 79 1.43 -2.66 -6.87
N LEU A 80 2.04 -1.94 -7.81
CA LEU A 80 2.89 -0.78 -7.53
C LEU A 80 2.09 0.36 -6.91
N ASP A 81 0.94 0.70 -7.50
CA ASP A 81 0.09 1.78 -7.00
C ASP A 81 -0.59 1.42 -5.69
N SER A 82 -0.92 0.15 -5.45
CA SER A 82 -1.41 -0.31 -4.14
C SER A 82 -0.38 -0.06 -3.03
N ARG A 83 0.90 -0.41 -3.26
CA ARG A 83 1.98 -0.09 -2.31
C ARG A 83 2.17 1.41 -2.10
N LYS A 84 2.04 2.18 -3.17
CA LYS A 84 2.14 3.65 -3.13
C LYS A 84 1.00 4.22 -2.30
N LEU A 85 -0.22 3.72 -2.42
CA LEU A 85 -1.36 4.08 -1.57
C LEU A 85 -1.07 3.77 -0.10
N ASP A 86 -0.56 2.59 0.23
CA ASP A 86 -0.21 2.23 1.62
C ASP A 86 0.81 3.20 2.24
N ARG A 87 1.82 3.59 1.47
CA ARG A 87 2.82 4.58 1.90
C ARG A 87 2.18 5.95 2.10
N LEU A 88 1.36 6.41 1.14
CA LEU A 88 0.66 7.69 1.23
C LEU A 88 -0.28 7.74 2.43
N SER A 89 -1.01 6.65 2.72
CA SER A 89 -1.88 6.53 3.88
C SER A 89 -1.08 6.65 5.20
N LYS A 90 0.06 5.97 5.30
CA LYS A 90 0.96 6.11 6.47
C LYS A 90 1.47 7.55 6.64
N ASP A 91 1.84 8.21 5.54
CA ASP A 91 2.34 9.59 5.58
C ASP A 91 1.24 10.58 5.97
N ILE A 92 0.02 10.40 5.46
CA ILE A 92 -1.17 11.19 5.82
C ILE A 92 -1.43 11.06 7.33
N SER A 93 -1.46 9.83 7.86
CA SER A 93 -1.67 9.57 9.29
C SER A 93 -0.61 10.21 10.17
N LYS A 94 0.68 10.05 9.82
CA LYS A 94 1.80 10.69 10.54
C LYS A 94 1.68 12.22 10.56
N LYS A 95 1.27 12.81 9.44
CA LYS A 95 1.18 14.26 9.28
C LYS A 95 -0.04 14.85 9.99
N ASN A 96 -1.14 14.10 10.05
CA ASN A 96 -2.30 14.43 10.88
C ASN A 96 -1.93 14.44 12.37
N ALA A 97 -1.25 13.40 12.86
CA ALA A 97 -0.79 13.35 14.24
C ALA A 97 0.05 14.58 14.63
N LYS A 98 1.01 14.97 13.78
CA LYS A 98 1.82 16.20 13.96
C LYS A 98 0.98 17.49 13.96
N ILE A 99 -0.10 17.53 13.18
CA ILE A 99 -1.01 18.67 13.16
C ILE A 99 -1.80 18.74 14.46
N ASP A 100 -2.25 17.60 14.98
CA ASP A 100 -3.04 17.55 16.22
C ASP A 100 -2.20 17.88 17.45
N GLU A 101 -0.97 17.37 17.52
CA GLU A 101 0.02 17.76 18.53
C GLU A 101 0.27 19.28 18.51
N ARG A 102 0.47 19.86 17.32
CA ARG A 102 0.65 21.32 17.20
C ARG A 102 -0.59 22.11 17.54
N LYS A 103 -1.80 21.61 17.25
CA LYS A 103 -3.04 22.27 17.69
C LYS A 103 -3.11 22.34 19.21
N LYS A 104 -2.69 21.29 19.92
CA LYS A 104 -2.63 21.26 21.37
C LYS A 104 -1.67 22.34 21.90
N MET A 105 -0.42 22.35 21.42
CA MET A 105 0.57 23.37 21.80
C MET A 105 0.08 24.80 21.53
N VAL A 106 -0.52 25.05 20.37
CA VAL A 106 -1.09 26.37 20.03
C VAL A 106 -2.23 26.75 20.98
N SER A 107 -3.03 25.78 21.42
CA SER A 107 -4.12 26.05 22.37
C SER A 107 -3.60 26.34 23.77
N GLU A 108 -2.54 25.67 24.21
CA GLU A 108 -1.88 25.91 25.51
C GLU A 108 -1.24 27.30 25.52
N LEU A 109 -0.47 27.62 24.48
CA LEU A 109 0.20 28.91 24.34
C LEU A 109 -0.80 30.08 24.30
N LYS A 110 -1.97 29.89 23.68
CA LYS A 110 -3.05 30.88 23.71
C LYS A 110 -3.59 31.12 25.11
N LYS A 111 -3.83 30.06 25.88
CA LYS A 111 -4.30 30.19 27.27
C LYS A 111 -3.28 30.90 28.14
N GLU A 112 -2.00 30.64 27.90
CA GLU A 112 -0.90 31.31 28.60
C GLU A 112 -0.85 32.80 28.28
N ILE A 113 -0.91 33.17 26.99
CA ILE A 113 -1.02 34.59 26.58
C ILE A 113 -2.23 35.26 27.22
N ASP A 114 -3.39 34.60 27.22
CA ASP A 114 -4.61 35.13 27.82
C ASP A 114 -4.47 35.31 29.34
N HIS A 115 -3.76 34.41 30.03
CA HIS A 115 -3.46 34.55 31.46
C HIS A 115 -2.55 35.76 31.72
N PHE A 116 -1.43 35.86 31.00
CA PHE A 116 -0.48 36.97 31.15
C PHE A 116 -1.13 38.32 30.88
N LYS A 117 -1.96 38.45 29.84
CA LYS A 117 -2.67 39.71 29.54
C LYS A 117 -3.60 40.18 30.65
N ASN A 118 -4.07 39.28 31.51
CA ASN A 118 -4.95 39.59 32.63
C ASN A 118 -4.20 39.72 33.96
N ASP A 119 -2.88 39.47 33.98
CA ASP A 119 -2.04 39.58 35.17
C ASP A 119 -1.43 40.99 35.27
N PRO A 120 -1.76 41.78 36.31
CA PRO A 120 -1.23 43.12 36.50
C PRO A 120 0.29 43.17 36.78
N LEU A 121 0.93 42.03 37.07
CA LEU A 121 2.38 41.92 37.29
C LEU A 121 3.16 41.46 36.05
N SER A 122 2.47 41.15 34.94
CA SER A 122 3.11 40.72 33.71
C SER A 122 3.90 41.85 33.04
N THR A 123 5.07 41.54 32.49
CA THR A 123 5.78 42.52 31.66
C THR A 123 5.33 42.43 30.20
N GLU A 124 5.28 43.59 29.54
CA GLU A 124 4.96 43.69 28.12
C GLU A 124 5.91 42.85 27.25
N SER A 125 7.18 42.73 27.69
CA SER A 125 8.21 41.92 27.02
C SER A 125 7.86 40.42 26.96
N ASP A 126 7.40 39.83 28.08
CA ASP A 126 7.05 38.41 28.15
C ASP A 126 5.89 38.07 27.20
N THR A 127 4.91 38.97 27.14
CA THR A 127 3.74 38.83 26.26
C THR A 127 4.15 38.86 24.77
N VAL A 128 5.08 39.76 24.40
CA VAL A 128 5.59 39.87 23.02
C VAL A 128 6.36 38.60 22.61
N GLU A 129 7.14 38.01 23.51
CA GLU A 129 7.88 36.75 23.24
C GLU A 129 6.92 35.57 23.00
N LEU A 130 5.89 35.44 23.84
CA LEU A 130 4.84 34.44 23.71
C LEU A 130 4.07 34.59 22.37
N GLU A 131 3.72 35.82 21.98
CA GLU A 131 3.04 36.11 20.72
C GLU A 131 3.91 35.80 19.48
N SER A 132 5.22 36.07 19.56
CA SER A 132 6.20 35.67 18.54
C SER A 132 6.25 34.15 18.36
N THR A 133 6.32 33.42 19.48
CA THR A 133 6.30 31.96 19.50
C THR A 133 5.01 31.41 18.88
N LEU A 134 3.86 31.99 19.21
CA LEU A 134 2.56 31.62 18.64
C LEU A 134 2.54 31.83 17.12
N THR A 135 3.10 32.93 16.64
CA THR A 135 3.22 33.23 15.22
C THR A 135 4.07 32.21 14.49
N SER A 136 5.20 31.80 15.07
CA SER A 136 6.06 30.74 14.55
C SER A 136 5.34 29.39 14.45
N HIS A 137 4.64 28.99 15.53
CA HIS A 137 3.84 27.76 15.56
C HIS A 137 2.73 27.76 14.51
N ASN A 138 2.05 28.89 14.32
CA ASN A 138 1.01 29.04 13.30
C ASN A 138 1.58 28.93 11.88
N LYS A 139 2.75 29.53 11.61
CA LYS A 139 3.45 29.42 10.31
C LYS A 139 3.82 27.98 10.01
N ALA A 140 4.38 27.26 10.98
CA ALA A 140 4.71 25.84 10.83
C ALA A 140 3.46 24.97 10.63
N SER A 141 2.37 25.25 11.36
CA SER A 141 1.09 24.55 11.19
C SER A 141 0.50 24.75 9.78
N ARG A 142 0.61 25.95 9.22
CA ARG A 142 0.20 26.24 7.83
C ARG A 142 1.01 25.41 6.83
N LYS A 143 2.33 25.32 7.00
CA LYS A 143 3.19 24.45 6.17
C LYS A 143 2.76 22.99 6.25
N LEU A 144 2.43 22.51 7.45
CA LEU A 144 1.95 21.14 7.62
C LEU A 144 0.62 20.88 6.90
N ARG A 145 -0.35 21.78 7.03
CA ARG A 145 -1.64 21.66 6.33
C ARG A 145 -1.48 21.68 4.80
N LYS A 146 -0.62 22.54 4.26
CA LYS A 146 -0.31 22.55 2.82
C LYS A 146 0.25 21.21 2.35
N GLY A 147 1.26 20.67 3.05
CA GLY A 147 1.83 19.38 2.69
C GLY A 147 0.83 18.21 2.83
N LEU A 148 -0.09 18.28 3.79
CA LEU A 148 -1.16 17.29 3.94
C LEU A 148 -2.14 17.32 2.75
N SER A 149 -2.51 18.52 2.29
CA SER A 149 -3.35 18.68 1.11
C SER A 149 -2.72 18.07 -0.15
N ILE A 150 -1.40 18.24 -0.33
CA ILE A 150 -0.65 17.61 -1.44
C ILE A 150 -0.71 16.09 -1.36
N LEU A 151 -0.49 15.51 -0.16
CA LEU A 151 -0.59 14.06 0.04
C LEU A 151 -1.98 13.53 -0.27
N PHE A 152 -3.04 14.21 0.16
CA PHE A 152 -4.42 13.82 -0.16
C PHE A 152 -4.72 13.85 -1.65
N LYS A 153 -4.27 14.89 -2.37
CA LYS A 153 -4.41 14.96 -3.83
C LYS A 153 -3.71 13.78 -4.51
N LYS A 154 -2.49 13.47 -4.09
CA LYS A 154 -1.72 12.33 -4.63
C LYS A 154 -2.37 10.98 -4.32
N HIS A 155 -2.88 10.81 -3.10
CA HIS A 155 -3.61 9.60 -2.69
C HIS A 155 -4.89 9.43 -3.52
N SER A 156 -5.70 10.48 -3.64
CA SER A 156 -6.95 10.47 -4.42
C SER A 156 -6.70 10.12 -5.88
N ARG A 157 -5.71 10.77 -6.52
CA ARG A 157 -5.33 10.45 -7.91
C ARG A 157 -4.90 9.00 -8.07
N THR A 158 -4.04 8.50 -7.18
CA THR A 158 -3.58 7.11 -7.24
C THR A 158 -4.75 6.14 -7.02
N CYS A 159 -5.71 6.48 -6.16
CA CYS A 159 -6.90 5.65 -5.95
C CYS A 159 -7.75 5.57 -7.24
N GLN A 160 -7.97 6.70 -7.92
CA GLN A 160 -8.67 6.73 -9.22
C GLN A 160 -7.96 5.86 -10.27
N GLU A 161 -6.64 6.00 -10.40
CA GLU A 161 -5.81 5.18 -11.30
C GLU A 161 -5.97 3.68 -10.99
N THR A 162 -5.93 3.28 -9.71
CA THR A 162 -6.14 1.86 -9.33
C THR A 162 -7.57 1.37 -9.57
N THR A 163 -8.58 2.21 -9.42
CA THR A 163 -9.98 1.82 -9.68
C THR A 163 -10.18 1.51 -11.15
N GLU A 164 -9.61 2.33 -12.03
CA GLU A 164 -9.69 2.12 -13.47
C GLU A 164 -8.92 0.85 -13.90
N LEU A 165 -7.72 0.62 -13.37
CA LEU A 165 -6.98 -0.63 -13.59
C LEU A 165 -7.78 -1.86 -13.15
N ARG A 166 -8.43 -1.81 -11.98
CA ARG A 166 -9.29 -2.91 -11.49
C ARG A 166 -10.47 -3.16 -12.41
N ARG A 167 -11.07 -2.11 -12.98
CA ARG A 167 -12.18 -2.23 -13.94
C ARG A 167 -11.73 -2.92 -15.23
N GLN A 168 -10.59 -2.52 -15.78
CA GLN A 168 -10.03 -3.13 -17.00
C GLN A 168 -9.65 -4.59 -16.77
N LEU A 169 -8.95 -4.89 -15.67
CA LEU A 169 -8.61 -6.26 -15.29
C LEU A 169 -9.86 -7.12 -15.08
N LYS A 170 -10.93 -6.56 -14.52
CA LYS A 170 -12.19 -7.26 -14.38
C LYS A 170 -12.74 -7.71 -15.73
N GLY A 171 -12.75 -6.82 -16.72
CA GLY A 171 -13.17 -7.16 -18.09
C GLY A 171 -12.33 -8.27 -18.68
N TYR A 172 -11.00 -8.17 -18.56
CA TYR A 172 -10.06 -9.19 -19.01
C TYR A 172 -10.35 -10.58 -18.40
N PHE A 173 -10.46 -10.67 -17.07
CA PHE A 173 -10.70 -11.95 -16.40
C PHE A 173 -12.09 -12.53 -16.69
N MET A 174 -13.10 -11.68 -16.89
CA MET A 174 -14.41 -12.12 -17.35
C MET A 174 -14.38 -12.78 -18.73
N GLU A 175 -13.56 -12.25 -19.64
CA GLU A 175 -13.49 -12.73 -21.02
C GLU A 175 -12.61 -13.97 -21.16
N HIS A 176 -11.42 -13.95 -20.54
CA HIS A 176 -10.39 -14.96 -20.76
C HIS A 176 -10.32 -16.05 -19.70
N HIS A 177 -11.00 -15.87 -18.55
CA HIS A 177 -10.99 -16.81 -17.43
C HIS A 177 -12.43 -17.14 -16.96
N SER A 178 -13.41 -17.06 -17.86
CA SER A 178 -14.83 -17.31 -17.58
C SER A 178 -15.13 -18.73 -17.09
N SER A 179 -14.27 -19.70 -17.43
CA SER A 179 -14.40 -21.12 -17.07
C SER A 179 -13.58 -21.54 -15.84
N GLU A 180 -12.80 -20.62 -15.25
CA GLU A 180 -12.01 -20.94 -14.05
C GLU A 180 -12.94 -21.16 -12.86
N GLU A 181 -12.61 -22.11 -11.97
CA GLU A 181 -13.41 -22.36 -10.77
C GLU A 181 -13.27 -21.15 -9.82
N ILE A 182 -14.21 -20.22 -9.94
CA ILE A 182 -14.24 -18.98 -9.19
C ILE A 182 -14.51 -19.31 -7.71
N ILE A 183 -13.67 -18.80 -6.80
CA ILE A 183 -13.91 -18.97 -5.36
C ILE A 183 -15.22 -18.27 -4.99
N THR A 184 -16.27 -19.04 -4.68
CA THR A 184 -17.63 -18.55 -4.39
C THR A 184 -17.73 -17.71 -3.11
N GLY A 185 -16.67 -17.69 -2.29
CA GLY A 185 -16.50 -16.78 -1.14
C GLY A 185 -15.35 -15.76 -1.28
N GLY A 186 -14.66 -15.72 -2.42
CA GLY A 186 -13.56 -14.78 -2.65
C GLY A 186 -14.10 -13.34 -2.68
N GLY A 187 -13.54 -12.45 -1.86
CA GLY A 187 -14.07 -11.11 -1.61
C GLY A 187 -14.32 -10.23 -2.85
N PRO A 188 -13.59 -9.12 -3.04
CA PRO A 188 -13.83 -8.21 -4.15
C PRO A 188 -13.56 -8.93 -5.48
N TYR A 189 -14.23 -8.47 -6.54
CA TYR A 189 -14.40 -9.17 -7.82
C TYR A 189 -13.16 -9.88 -8.41
N LEU A 190 -11.98 -9.26 -8.35
CA LEU A 190 -10.74 -9.82 -8.89
C LEU A 190 -10.12 -10.93 -8.01
N ASN A 191 -10.31 -10.87 -6.70
CA ASN A 191 -9.74 -11.86 -5.76
C ASN A 191 -10.40 -13.23 -5.87
N ARG A 192 -11.49 -13.32 -6.65
CA ARG A 192 -12.16 -14.58 -6.94
C ARG A 192 -11.41 -15.42 -7.97
N TYR A 193 -10.50 -14.82 -8.74
CA TYR A 193 -9.60 -15.50 -9.66
C TYR A 193 -8.30 -15.84 -8.93
N PRO A 194 -8.00 -17.13 -8.65
CA PRO A 194 -6.79 -17.53 -7.94
C PRO A 194 -5.50 -17.04 -8.62
N VAL A 195 -5.43 -17.15 -9.95
CA VAL A 195 -4.28 -16.73 -10.74
C VAL A 195 -4.01 -15.22 -10.63
N PHE A 196 -5.05 -14.39 -10.58
CA PHE A 196 -4.90 -12.94 -10.31
C PHE A 196 -4.26 -12.71 -8.95
N THR A 197 -4.78 -13.37 -7.91
CA THR A 197 -4.34 -13.17 -6.53
C THR A 197 -2.88 -13.56 -6.34
N SER A 198 -2.47 -14.70 -6.91
CA SER A 198 -1.09 -15.17 -6.89
C SER A 198 -0.14 -14.21 -7.62
N CYS A 199 -0.53 -13.78 -8.82
CA CYS A 199 0.29 -12.89 -9.64
C CYS A 199 0.43 -11.50 -9.01
N PHE A 200 -0.67 -10.93 -8.53
CA PHE A 200 -0.68 -9.65 -7.83
C PHE A 200 0.24 -9.67 -6.61
N ARG A 201 0.17 -10.73 -5.78
CA ARG A 201 1.02 -10.89 -4.60
C ARG A 201 2.50 -10.93 -4.98
N SER A 202 2.85 -11.60 -6.09
CA SER A 202 4.22 -11.68 -6.60
C SER A 202 4.79 -10.29 -6.95
N PHE A 203 3.99 -9.43 -7.60
CA PHE A 203 4.40 -8.05 -7.87
C PHE A 203 4.41 -7.16 -6.64
N TYR A 204 3.39 -7.28 -5.78
CA TYR A 204 3.24 -6.47 -4.58
C TYR A 204 4.39 -6.71 -3.60
N ASN A 205 4.80 -7.97 -3.42
CA ASN A 205 5.93 -8.34 -2.56
C ASN A 205 7.30 -8.04 -3.20
N GLY A 206 7.34 -7.59 -4.47
CA GLY A 206 8.57 -7.23 -5.16
C GLY A 206 9.35 -8.42 -5.75
N VAL A 207 8.79 -9.63 -5.73
CA VAL A 207 9.41 -10.83 -6.31
C VAL A 207 9.61 -10.66 -7.83
N LEU A 208 8.66 -9.99 -8.49
CA LEU A 208 8.69 -9.71 -9.94
C LEU A 208 9.13 -8.28 -10.31
N GLN A 209 9.66 -7.48 -9.37
CA GLN A 209 10.03 -6.07 -9.63
C GLN A 209 11.21 -5.89 -10.60
N ARG A 210 11.95 -6.97 -10.92
CA ARG A 210 13.09 -6.97 -11.85
C ARG A 210 12.76 -7.62 -13.20
N LEU A 211 11.52 -7.55 -13.67
CA LEU A 211 11.22 -7.93 -15.05
C LEU A 211 11.63 -6.77 -15.98
N PRO A 212 12.70 -6.90 -16.79
CA PRO A 212 12.92 -5.95 -17.87
C PRO A 212 11.74 -6.03 -18.84
N ILE A 213 10.96 -4.94 -18.90
CA ILE A 213 9.80 -4.72 -19.78
C ILE A 213 10.13 -4.99 -21.27
N LEU A 214 11.42 -5.01 -21.63
CA LEU A 214 11.92 -5.00 -22.99
C LEU A 214 12.49 -6.33 -23.52
N LYS A 215 12.53 -7.42 -22.74
CA LYS A 215 13.08 -8.70 -23.26
C LYS A 215 12.05 -9.77 -23.63
N TYR A 216 10.81 -9.70 -23.14
CA TYR A 216 9.87 -10.83 -23.32
C TYR A 216 9.02 -10.79 -24.61
N GLY A 217 8.83 -9.62 -25.24
CA GLY A 217 8.14 -9.56 -26.54
C GLY A 217 8.83 -10.39 -27.62
N ALA A 218 10.17 -10.47 -27.57
CA ALA A 218 10.97 -11.27 -28.50
C ALA A 218 11.15 -12.75 -28.06
N ILE A 219 10.88 -13.10 -26.79
CA ILE A 219 11.16 -14.44 -26.23
C ILE A 219 9.90 -15.34 -26.27
N LEU A 220 8.70 -14.78 -26.38
CA LEU A 220 7.45 -15.55 -26.48
C LEU A 220 6.92 -15.69 -27.92
N GLU A 221 7.44 -14.92 -28.87
CA GLU A 221 7.13 -15.10 -30.31
C GLU A 221 8.01 -16.16 -30.99
N ASP A 222 9.09 -16.60 -30.34
CA ASP A 222 10.00 -17.63 -30.87
C ASP A 222 10.32 -18.71 -29.81
N PRO A 223 9.69 -19.90 -29.89
CA PRO A 223 10.00 -21.04 -29.04
C PRO A 223 11.46 -21.54 -29.17
N GLY A 224 12.18 -21.15 -30.23
CA GLY A 224 13.55 -21.57 -30.54
C GLY A 224 14.64 -20.91 -29.68
N VAL A 225 14.31 -19.88 -28.89
CA VAL A 225 15.28 -19.20 -28.00
C VAL A 225 15.67 -20.06 -26.78
N TRP A 226 15.02 -21.23 -26.61
CA TRP A 226 15.29 -22.17 -25.52
C TRP A 226 16.13 -23.40 -25.91
N GLN A 227 16.60 -23.52 -27.16
CA GLN A 227 17.56 -24.55 -27.61
C GLN A 227 18.97 -23.98 -27.72
#